data_AF-A0A7G8PZC0-F1
#
_entry.id   AF-A0A7G8PZC0-F1
#
_cell.length_a   1.000
_cell.length_b   1.000
_cell.length_c   1.000
_cell.angle_alpha   90.00
_cell.angle_beta   90.00
_cell.angle_gamma   90.00
#
_symmetry.space_group_name_H-M   'P 1'
#
loop_
_entity.id
_entity.type
_entity.pdbx_description
1 polymer ?
#
loop_
_entity_poly.entity_id
_entity_poly.type
_entity_poly.pdbx_seq_one_letter_code
_entity_poly.pdbx_strand_id
1 'polypeptide(L)'
;MLPTAPILLVPLHPRMEIDAAVPARSPSAVLRDDYMLPHAISAADLALRTGIPAWHIRRMLIGSPFYPEESHRLAAVLGTSALYWLVLQARFELERVLREAAPGELDVH
;
A
#
# COMPACT_ATOMS: atom_id res chain seq x y z
N MET A 1 0.21 -43.38 -12.97
CA MET A 1 0.61 -41.98 -13.23
C MET A 1 -0.57 -41.09 -12.88
N LEU A 2 -0.51 -40.37 -11.76
CA LEU A 2 -1.49 -39.30 -11.50
C LEU A 2 -1.09 -38.06 -12.32
N PRO A 3 -2.04 -37.33 -12.92
CA PRO A 3 -1.74 -36.03 -13.50
C PRO A 3 -1.40 -35.04 -12.39
N THR A 4 -0.15 -34.57 -12.35
CA THR A 4 0.23 -33.34 -11.65
C THR A 4 -0.48 -32.19 -12.37
N ALA A 5 -1.70 -31.88 -11.95
CA ALA A 5 -2.32 -30.63 -12.34
C ALA A 5 -1.34 -29.50 -11.93
N PRO A 6 -0.95 -28.60 -12.85
CA PRO A 6 -0.12 -27.47 -12.47
C PRO A 6 -0.92 -26.69 -11.43
N ILE A 7 -0.31 -26.44 -10.28
CA ILE A 7 -0.80 -25.45 -9.32
C ILE A 7 -1.04 -24.19 -10.14
N LEU A 8 -2.30 -23.82 -10.36
CA LEU A 8 -2.67 -22.53 -10.93
C LEU A 8 -2.24 -21.49 -9.90
N LEU A 9 -0.96 -21.12 -9.99
CA LEU A 9 -0.33 -20.14 -9.13
C LEU A 9 -1.09 -18.84 -9.38
N VAL A 10 -1.82 -18.36 -8.38
CA VAL A 10 -1.89 -16.91 -8.20
C VAL A 10 -0.44 -16.45 -8.29
N PRO A 11 -0.06 -15.49 -9.15
CA PRO A 11 1.33 -15.07 -9.35
C PRO A 11 1.85 -14.28 -8.13
N LEU A 12 1.75 -14.89 -6.96
CA LEU A 12 2.21 -14.45 -5.65
C LEU A 12 2.90 -15.67 -5.05
N HIS A 13 4.20 -15.53 -4.79
CA HIS A 13 4.96 -16.61 -4.18
C HIS A 13 4.52 -16.75 -2.71
N PRO A 14 4.25 -17.97 -2.18
CA PRO A 14 3.81 -18.14 -0.79
C PRO A 14 4.81 -17.64 0.26
N ARG A 15 6.08 -17.51 -0.11
CA ARG A 15 7.16 -16.92 0.71
C ARG A 15 7.55 -15.52 0.20
N MET A 16 6.60 -14.74 -0.28
CA MET A 16 6.87 -13.37 -0.69
C MET A 16 7.30 -12.57 0.54
N GLU A 17 8.59 -12.24 0.60
CA GLU A 17 9.17 -11.34 1.58
C GLU A 17 9.49 -10.02 0.86
N ILE A 18 9.08 -8.89 1.46
CA ILE A 18 9.52 -7.57 1.02
C ILE A 18 10.75 -7.23 1.84
N ASP A 19 11.80 -6.70 1.19
CA ASP A 19 13.05 -6.31 1.85
C ASP A 19 12.78 -5.53 3.15
N ALA A 20 13.13 -6.14 4.28
CA ALA A 20 12.91 -5.59 5.62
C ALA A 20 14.00 -4.59 6.02
N ALA A 21 15.11 -4.50 5.27
CA ALA A 21 16.19 -3.56 5.56
C ALA A 21 15.80 -2.11 5.26
N VAL A 22 14.78 -1.89 4.42
CA VAL A 22 14.25 -0.56 4.09
C VAL A 22 12.97 -0.33 4.89
N PRO A 23 12.86 0.72 5.72
CA PRO A 23 11.61 1.02 6.41
C PRO A 23 10.41 1.17 5.47
N ALA A 24 9.26 0.61 5.83
CA ALA A 24 8.04 0.74 5.06
C ALA A 24 7.50 2.17 5.13
N ARG A 25 7.39 2.81 3.97
CA ARG A 25 6.65 4.07 3.83
C ARG A 25 5.16 3.77 3.75
N SER A 26 4.34 4.60 4.40
CA SER A 26 2.90 4.46 4.30
C SER A 26 2.41 4.74 2.88
N PRO A 27 1.33 4.09 2.41
CA PRO A 27 0.73 4.39 1.11
C PRO A 27 0.38 5.87 0.94
N SER A 28 -0.07 6.53 2.01
CA SER A 28 -0.37 7.96 2.04
C SER A 28 0.86 8.82 1.78
N ALA A 29 2.02 8.45 2.36
CA ALA A 29 3.28 9.14 2.11
C ALA A 29 3.75 8.93 0.66
N VAL A 30 3.68 7.70 0.16
CA VAL A 30 4.00 7.40 -1.25
C VAL A 30 3.11 8.19 -2.21
N LEU A 31 1.78 8.16 -2.01
CA LEU A 31 0.84 8.91 -2.84
C LEU A 31 1.15 10.41 -2.86
N ARG A 32 1.42 11.01 -1.70
CA ARG A 32 1.70 12.43 -1.58
C ARG A 32 3.06 12.79 -2.19
N ASP A 33 4.11 12.11 -1.76
CA ASP A 33 5.49 12.53 -1.97
C ASP A 33 6.02 12.10 -3.33
N ASP A 34 5.59 10.93 -3.82
CA ASP A 34 6.16 10.33 -5.03
C ASP A 34 5.27 10.57 -6.26
N TYR A 35 3.98 10.88 -6.06
CA TYR A 35 3.03 11.11 -7.16
C TYR A 35 2.41 12.51 -7.13
N MET A 36 1.80 12.94 -6.02
CA MET A 36 1.05 14.20 -6.02
C MET A 36 1.97 15.44 -6.09
N LEU A 37 2.98 15.53 -5.22
CA LEU A 37 3.89 16.66 -5.17
C LEU A 37 4.70 16.85 -6.46
N PRO A 38 5.33 15.80 -7.03
CA PRO A 38 6.13 15.95 -8.26
C PRO A 38 5.32 16.37 -9.48
N HIS A 39 4.01 16.07 -9.48
CA HIS A 39 3.10 16.38 -10.59
C HIS A 39 2.16 17.55 -10.30
N ALA A 40 2.34 18.27 -9.19
CA ALA A 40 1.47 19.36 -8.74
C ALA A 40 -0.03 19.00 -8.70
N ILE A 41 -0.34 17.74 -8.39
CA ILE A 41 -1.71 17.22 -8.30
C ILE A 41 -2.29 17.58 -6.94
N SER A 42 -3.41 18.29 -6.93
CA SER A 42 -4.16 18.55 -5.70
C SER A 42 -5.11 17.38 -5.37
N ALA A 43 -5.58 17.29 -4.12
CA ALA A 43 -6.59 16.31 -3.75
C ALA A 43 -7.90 16.47 -4.55
N ALA A 44 -8.23 17.69 -4.96
CA ALA A 44 -9.40 17.96 -5.80
C ALA A 44 -9.18 17.50 -7.25
N ASP A 45 -7.98 17.74 -7.82
CA ASP A 45 -7.63 17.23 -9.15
C ASP A 45 -7.65 15.69 -9.18
N LEU A 46 -7.03 15.06 -8.18
CA LEU A 46 -7.04 13.61 -8.05
C LEU A 46 -8.46 13.05 -7.89
N ALA A 47 -9.35 13.76 -7.18
CA ALA A 47 -10.76 13.39 -7.05
C ALA A 47 -11.48 13.38 -8.39
N LEU A 48 -11.28 14.43 -9.20
CA LEU A 48 -11.85 14.51 -10.54
C LEU A 48 -11.35 13.35 -11.42
N ARG A 49 -10.05 13.06 -11.39
CA ARG A 49 -9.43 12.05 -12.26
C ARG A 49 -9.82 10.62 -11.88
N THR A 50 -9.94 10.34 -10.58
CA THR A 50 -10.21 8.99 -10.06
C THR A 50 -11.70 8.71 -9.82
N GLY A 51 -12.52 9.76 -9.75
CA GLY A 51 -13.91 9.67 -9.30
C GLY A 51 -14.06 9.29 -7.82
N ILE A 52 -12.97 9.26 -7.05
CA ILE A 52 -13.01 9.08 -5.59
C ILE A 52 -13.41 10.43 -4.97
N PRO A 53 -14.37 10.48 -4.02
CA PRO A 53 -14.74 11.73 -3.39
C PRO A 53 -13.54 12.45 -2.76
N ALA A 54 -13.44 13.77 -2.93
CA ALA A 54 -12.31 14.56 -2.44
C ALA A 54 -12.10 14.45 -0.92
N TRP A 55 -13.19 14.29 -0.15
CA TRP A 55 -13.11 14.05 1.29
C TRP A 55 -12.44 12.70 1.60
N HIS A 56 -12.68 11.68 0.76
CA HIS A 56 -12.10 10.36 0.93
C HIS A 56 -10.61 10.37 0.57
N ILE A 57 -10.22 11.05 -0.51
CA ILE A 57 -8.79 11.25 -0.82
C ILE A 57 -8.07 11.95 0.33
N ARG A 58 -8.66 13.01 0.92
CA ARG A 58 -8.06 13.68 2.09
C ARG A 58 -7.91 12.72 3.28
N ARG A 59 -8.90 11.87 3.52
CA ARG A 59 -8.86 10.82 4.55
C ARG A 59 -7.74 9.80 4.29
N MET A 60 -7.55 9.37 3.05
CA MET A 60 -6.44 8.50 2.65
C MET A 60 -5.09 9.17 2.88
N LEU A 61 -4.95 10.46 2.54
CA LEU A 61 -3.70 11.22 2.72
C LEU A 61 -3.28 11.40 4.18
N ILE A 62 -4.22 11.35 5.13
CA ILE A 62 -3.93 11.42 6.57
C ILE A 62 -3.84 10.03 7.24
N GLY A 63 -3.90 8.94 6.46
CA GLY A 63 -3.66 7.58 6.96
C GLY A 63 -4.87 6.66 7.02
N SER A 64 -5.99 7.00 6.37
CA SER A 64 -7.05 6.01 6.18
C SER A 64 -6.57 4.89 5.23
N PRO A 65 -6.94 3.62 5.46
CA PRO A 65 -6.49 2.51 4.63
C PRO A 65 -6.89 2.66 3.16
N PHE A 66 -6.06 2.10 2.28
CA PHE A 66 -6.35 2.01 0.85
C PHE A 66 -7.04 0.66 0.58
N TYR A 67 -8.27 0.68 0.07
CA TYR A 67 -9.01 -0.54 -0.28
C TYR A 67 -8.90 -0.84 -1.79
N PRO A 68 -9.35 -2.02 -2.25
CA PRO A 68 -9.19 -2.43 -3.65
C PRO A 68 -9.84 -1.48 -4.66
N GLU A 69 -10.99 -0.90 -4.34
CA GLU A 69 -11.69 0.01 -5.26
C GLU A 69 -10.90 1.30 -5.49
N GLU A 70 -10.42 1.94 -4.41
CA GLU A 70 -9.59 3.15 -4.51
C GLU A 70 -8.26 2.83 -5.18
N SER A 71 -7.64 1.70 -4.83
CA SER A 71 -6.37 1.26 -5.43
C SER A 71 -6.49 1.03 -6.93
N HIS A 72 -7.61 0.46 -7.40
CA HIS A 72 -7.88 0.27 -8.82
C HIS A 72 -8.02 1.60 -9.56
N ARG A 73 -8.78 2.55 -8.99
CA ARG A 73 -8.99 3.88 -9.58
C ARG A 73 -7.71 4.72 -9.58
N LEU A 74 -6.92 4.68 -8.50
CA LEU A 74 -5.61 5.32 -8.41
C LEU A 74 -4.65 4.76 -9.47
N ALA A 75 -4.59 3.44 -9.61
CA ALA A 75 -3.73 2.76 -10.56
C ALA A 75 -3.99 3.21 -12.00
N ALA A 76 -5.25 3.29 -12.40
CA ALA A 76 -5.64 3.75 -13.73
C ALA A 76 -5.17 5.20 -14.01
N VAL A 77 -5.20 6.08 -13.00
CA VAL A 77 -4.87 7.51 -13.15
C VAL A 77 -3.37 7.79 -13.06
N LEU A 78 -2.63 6.99 -12.28
CA LEU A 78 -1.22 7.21 -11.96
C LEU A 78 -0.27 6.29 -12.73
N GLY A 79 -0.79 5.38 -13.56
CA GLY A 79 0.03 4.47 -14.36
C GLY A 79 0.71 3.39 -13.52
N THR A 80 0.10 2.97 -12.42
CA THR A 80 0.61 1.90 -11.53
C THR A 80 -0.29 0.67 -11.61
N SER A 81 0.02 -0.38 -10.83
CA SER A 81 -0.94 -1.47 -10.59
C SER A 81 -1.75 -1.20 -9.31
N ALA A 82 -2.94 -1.80 -9.20
CA ALA A 82 -3.72 -1.76 -7.96
C ALA A 82 -3.02 -2.55 -6.83
N LEU A 83 -2.39 -3.67 -7.20
CA LEU A 83 -1.66 -4.53 -6.27
C LEU A 83 -0.49 -3.79 -5.61
N TYR A 84 0.18 -2.88 -6.33
CA TYR A 84 1.23 -2.03 -5.76
C TYR A 84 0.74 -1.28 -4.52
N TRP A 85 -0.41 -0.60 -4.59
CA TRP A 85 -0.98 0.14 -3.47
C TRP A 85 -1.39 -0.76 -2.30
N LEU A 86 -1.99 -1.92 -2.60
CA LEU A 86 -2.40 -2.89 -1.58
C LEU A 86 -1.19 -3.51 -0.86
N VAL A 87 -0.12 -3.81 -1.59
CA VAL A 87 1.13 -4.33 -1.00
C VAL A 87 1.80 -3.26 -0.13
N LEU A 88 1.80 -1.99 -0.53
CA LEU A 88 2.28 -0.89 0.33
C LEU A 88 1.48 -0.81 1.63
N GLN A 89 0.14 -0.93 1.57
CA GLN A 89 -0.73 -0.92 2.75
C GLN A 89 -0.38 -2.08 3.69
N ALA A 90 -0.39 -3.31 3.16
CA ALA A 90 -0.13 -4.51 3.94
C ALA A 90 1.26 -4.48 4.59
N ARG A 91 2.28 -4.04 3.85
CA ARG A 91 3.65 -3.93 4.36
C ARG A 91 3.76 -2.91 5.49
N PHE A 92 3.18 -1.72 5.31
CA PHE A 92 3.22 -0.67 6.32
C PHE A 92 2.48 -1.08 7.61
N GLU A 93 1.32 -1.71 7.47
CA GLU A 93 0.56 -2.24 8.61
C GLU A 93 1.29 -3.36 9.34
N LEU A 94 1.90 -4.30 8.60
CA LEU A 94 2.69 -5.37 9.20
C LEU A 94 3.89 -4.81 9.99
N GLU A 95 4.63 -3.85 9.42
CA GLU A 95 5.74 -3.21 10.13
C GLU A 95 5.29 -2.44 11.37
N ARG A 96 4.11 -1.78 11.32
CA ARG A 96 3.50 -1.16 12.49
C ARG A 96 3.20 -2.19 13.58
N VAL A 97 2.60 -3.33 13.23
CA VAL A 97 2.31 -4.42 14.17
C VAL A 97 3.61 -4.99 14.76
N LEU A 98 4.64 -5.21 13.95
CA LEU A 98 5.93 -5.73 14.42
C LEU A 98 6.62 -4.77 15.39
N ARG A 99 6.55 -3.45 15.13
CA ARG A 99 7.05 -2.42 16.05
C ARG A 99 6.30 -2.39 17.38
N GLU A 100 4.98 -2.51 17.33
CA GLU A 100 4.14 -2.56 18.54
C GLU A 100 4.35 -3.85 19.33
N ALA A 101 4.62 -4.95 18.64
CA ALA A 101 4.84 -6.27 19.23
C ALA A 101 6.23 -6.46 19.81
N ALA A 102 7.21 -5.60 19.50
CA ALA A 102 8.53 -5.59 20.12
C ALA A 102 8.42 -4.95 21.53
N PRO A 103 8.28 -5.73 22.61
CA PRO A 103 8.25 -5.19 23.96
C PRO A 103 9.68 -4.76 24.31
N GLY A 104 9.81 -3.74 25.16
CA GLY A 104 11.08 -3.14 25.54
C GLY A 104 12.23 -4.13 25.69
N GLU A 105 13.20 -3.99 24.79
CA GLU A 105 14.57 -4.25 25.16
C GLU A 105 14.89 -3.28 26.32
N LEU A 106 15.26 -3.84 27.48
CA LEU A 106 15.71 -3.19 28.72
C LEU A 106 14.64 -2.80 29.76
N ASP A 107 14.23 -3.76 30.58
CA ASP A 107 14.25 -3.54 32.04
C ASP A 107 14.76 -4.81 32.73
N VAL A 108 16.09 -4.94 32.72
CA VAL A 108 16.83 -5.84 33.61
C VAL A 108 17.30 -4.98 34.78
N HIS A 109 16.48 -4.96 35.83
CA HIS A 109 16.88 -4.60 37.19
C HIS A 109 16.69 -5.82 38.10
#